data_AF-A0A1A2X548-F1
#
_entry.id   AF-A0A1A2X548-F1
#
_cell.length_a   1.000
_cell.length_b   1.000
_cell.length_c   1.000
_cell.angle_alpha   90.00
_cell.angle_beta   90.00
_cell.angle_gamma   90.00
#
_symmetry.space_group_name_H-M   'P 1'
#
loop_
_entity.id
_entity.type
_entity.pdbx_description
1 polymer ?
#
loop_
_entity_poly.entity_id
_entity_poly.type
_entity_poly.pdbx_seq_one_letter_code
_entity_poly.pdbx_strand_id
1 'polypeptide(L)'
;MKFSDVLDQLPADGADGRVYGEPYETADGTTVIPVAKPLGVFVVHGGEASWVPAVDQNRIALIGVLTGLLAAVIASLAVLRQPPWPKMTFTDYR
;
A
#
# COMPACT_ATOMS: atom_id res chain seq x y z
N MET A 1 -40.22 -22.14 8.37
CA MET A 1 -38.98 -21.91 7.59
C MET A 1 -38.06 -21.07 8.44
N LYS A 2 -36.90 -21.58 8.82
CA LYS A 2 -35.96 -20.82 9.64
C LYS A 2 -35.16 -19.90 8.71
N PHE A 3 -34.87 -18.68 9.16
CA PHE A 3 -34.04 -17.70 8.43
C PHE A 3 -32.66 -18.26 8.07
N SER A 4 -32.18 -19.26 8.82
CA SER A 4 -30.95 -20.01 8.54
C SER A 4 -30.98 -20.74 7.20
N ASP A 5 -32.12 -21.33 6.82
CA ASP A 5 -32.24 -22.12 5.58
C ASP A 5 -32.13 -21.24 4.32
N VAL A 6 -32.51 -19.96 4.44
CA VAL A 6 -32.43 -18.96 3.36
C VAL A 6 -31.01 -18.41 3.22
N LEU A 7 -30.26 -18.33 4.31
CA LEU A 7 -28.86 -17.90 4.31
C LEU A 7 -27.93 -18.97 3.72
N ASP A 8 -28.23 -20.26 3.93
CA ASP A 8 -27.50 -21.37 3.30
C ASP A 8 -27.82 -21.56 1.81
N GLN A 9 -28.94 -21.00 1.33
CA GLN A 9 -29.34 -21.04 -0.08
C GLN A 9 -28.81 -19.88 -0.91
N LEU A 10 -28.20 -18.87 -0.29
CA LEU A 10 -27.52 -17.83 -1.04
C LEU A 10 -26.31 -18.46 -1.74
N PRO A 11 -26.24 -18.40 -3.09
CA PRO A 11 -25.01 -18.73 -3.78
C PRO A 11 -23.92 -17.87 -3.16
N ALA A 12 -22.93 -18.51 -2.54
CA ALA A 12 -21.73 -17.83 -2.10
C ALA A 12 -20.93 -17.43 -3.35
N ASP A 13 -21.46 -16.50 -4.14
CA ASP A 13 -20.88 -16.03 -5.40
C ASP A 13 -19.78 -15.00 -5.13
N GLY A 14 -18.85 -15.41 -4.27
CA GLY A 14 -17.74 -14.63 -3.78
C GLY A 14 -16.67 -15.56 -3.25
N ALA A 15 -16.09 -16.36 -4.15
CA ALA A 15 -14.91 -17.21 -3.94
C ALA A 15 -14.90 -18.01 -2.63
N ASP A 16 -15.21 -19.32 -2.71
CA ASP A 16 -15.24 -20.37 -1.68
C ASP A 16 -14.08 -20.43 -0.65
N GLY A 17 -13.75 -19.35 0.07
CA GLY A 17 -12.57 -19.30 0.94
C GLY A 17 -11.24 -19.58 0.22
N ARG A 18 -11.24 -19.63 -1.12
CA ARG A 18 -10.06 -19.97 -1.93
C ARG A 18 -9.12 -18.78 -1.96
N VAL A 19 -7.91 -18.98 -1.43
CA VAL A 19 -6.83 -17.98 -1.43
C VAL A 19 -6.33 -17.73 -2.86
N TYR A 20 -6.37 -18.77 -3.70
CA TYR A 20 -5.94 -18.75 -5.08
C TYR A 20 -7.15 -18.88 -6.01
N GLY A 21 -7.23 -18.02 -7.03
CA GLY A 21 -8.19 -18.13 -8.12
C GLY A 21 -7.75 -19.16 -9.17
N GLU A 22 -8.61 -19.39 -10.15
CA GLU A 22 -8.31 -20.29 -11.28
C GLU A 22 -7.10 -19.76 -12.07
N PRO A 23 -6.01 -20.55 -12.21
CA PRO A 23 -4.90 -20.19 -13.07
C PRO A 23 -5.35 -20.08 -14.52
N TYR A 24 -4.79 -19.11 -15.25
CA TYR A 24 -4.99 -18.99 -16.69
C TYR A 24 -3.67 -18.70 -17.39
N GLU A 25 -3.57 -19.16 -18.63
CA GLU A 25 -2.38 -19.01 -19.45
C GLU A 25 -2.58 -17.90 -20.48
N THR A 26 -1.55 -17.07 -20.64
CA THR A 26 -1.51 -16.02 -21.66
C THR A 26 -0.90 -16.60 -22.94
N ALA A 27 -1.16 -15.98 -24.09
CA ALA A 27 -0.66 -16.43 -25.39
C ALA A 27 0.87 -16.62 -25.44
N ASP A 28 1.61 -15.91 -24.59
CA ASP A 28 3.07 -15.97 -24.50
C ASP A 28 3.60 -17.10 -23.58
N GLY A 29 2.73 -18.03 -23.14
CA GLY A 29 3.09 -19.13 -22.22
C GLY A 29 3.24 -18.71 -20.75
N THR A 30 2.70 -17.56 -20.39
CA THR A 30 2.72 -17.03 -19.02
C THR A 30 1.51 -17.52 -18.25
N THR A 31 1.71 -18.22 -17.14
CA THR A 31 0.62 -18.60 -16.23
C THR A 31 0.40 -17.50 -15.19
N VAL A 32 -0.82 -17.00 -15.09
CA VAL A 32 -1.23 -16.02 -14.09
C VAL A 32 -2.15 -16.69 -13.07
N ILE A 33 -1.85 -16.55 -11.79
CA ILE A 33 -2.62 -17.12 -10.67
C ILE A 33 -3.11 -15.97 -9.79
N PRO A 34 -4.42 -15.63 -9.83
CA PRO A 34 -4.99 -14.62 -8.95
C PRO A 34 -4.90 -15.03 -7.48
N VAL A 35 -4.64 -14.08 -6.59
CA VAL A 35 -4.58 -14.30 -5.14
C VAL A 35 -5.46 -13.27 -4.43
N ALA A 36 -6.35 -13.77 -3.57
CA ALA A 36 -7.28 -12.93 -2.84
C ALA A 36 -6.64 -12.26 -1.62
N LYS A 37 -5.75 -12.98 -0.91
CA LYS A 37 -5.11 -12.51 0.34
C LYS A 37 -3.66 -13.02 0.45
N PRO A 38 -2.64 -12.15 0.31
CA PRO A 38 -2.75 -10.74 -0.07
C PRO A 38 -3.25 -10.55 -1.51
N LEU A 39 -3.84 -9.39 -1.81
CA LEU A 39 -4.40 -9.12 -3.13
C LEU A 39 -3.29 -8.94 -4.18
N GLY A 40 -3.33 -9.73 -5.25
CA GLY A 40 -2.38 -9.66 -6.35
C GLY A 40 -2.44 -10.88 -7.25
N VAL A 41 -1.38 -11.09 -8.03
CA VAL A 41 -1.23 -12.24 -8.92
C VAL A 41 0.17 -12.82 -8.84
N PHE A 42 0.28 -14.14 -8.91
CA PHE A 42 1.55 -14.78 -9.27
C PHE A 42 1.64 -14.86 -10.79
N VAL A 43 2.80 -14.51 -11.34
CA VAL A 43 3.11 -14.60 -12.76
C VAL A 43 4.25 -15.61 -12.90
N VAL A 44 3.97 -16.72 -13.56
CA VAL A 44 4.93 -17.79 -13.84
C VAL A 44 5.26 -17.80 -15.33
N HIS A 45 6.53 -17.59 -15.67
CA HIS A 45 7.00 -17.59 -17.05
C HIS A 45 8.42 -18.18 -17.11
N GLY A 46 8.67 -19.10 -18.04
CA GLY A 46 10.02 -19.67 -18.23
C GLY A 46 10.58 -20.42 -17.01
N GLY A 47 9.72 -20.95 -16.13
CA GLY A 47 10.13 -21.62 -14.90
C GLY A 47 10.41 -20.67 -13.71
N GLU A 48 10.25 -19.36 -13.89
CA GLU A 48 10.38 -18.37 -12.83
C GLU A 48 9.00 -17.90 -12.37
N ALA A 49 8.81 -17.79 -11.05
CA ALA A 49 7.58 -17.28 -10.43
C ALA A 49 7.84 -15.91 -9.78
N SER A 50 7.04 -14.91 -10.16
CA SER A 50 7.11 -13.56 -9.61
C SER A 50 5.76 -13.16 -8.99
N TRP A 51 5.80 -12.39 -7.91
CA TRP A 51 4.61 -11.85 -7.25
C TRP A 51 4.37 -10.41 -7.69
N VAL A 52 3.18 -10.14 -8.22
CA VAL A 52 2.74 -8.81 -8.61
C VAL A 52 1.58 -8.38 -7.70
N PRO A 53 1.82 -7.50 -6.72
CA PRO A 53 0.77 -7.03 -5.81
C PRO A 53 -0.21 -6.10 -6.53
N ALA A 54 -1.49 -6.22 -6.21
CA ALA A 54 -2.53 -5.30 -6.68
C ALA A 54 -2.59 -4.05 -5.78
N VAL A 55 -1.51 -3.26 -5.78
CA VAL A 55 -1.40 -2.03 -4.99
C VAL A 55 -1.29 -0.79 -5.86
N ASP A 56 -1.90 0.30 -5.40
CA ASP A 56 -1.78 1.61 -6.05
C ASP A 56 -0.45 2.28 -5.65
N GLN A 57 0.54 2.17 -6.54
CA GLN A 57 1.86 2.74 -6.34
C GLN A 57 1.85 4.28 -6.30
N ASN A 58 0.94 4.92 -7.04
CA ASN A 58 0.83 6.38 -7.05
C ASN A 58 0.29 6.90 -5.71
N ARG A 59 -0.70 6.23 -5.14
CA ARG A 59 -1.22 6.55 -3.81
C ARG A 59 -0.18 6.37 -2.72
N ILE A 60 0.62 5.29 -2.79
CA ILE A 60 1.72 5.07 -1.84
C ILE A 60 2.76 6.20 -1.95
N ALA A 61 3.16 6.55 -3.18
CA ALA A 61 4.09 7.64 -3.43
C ALA A 61 3.57 8.97 -2.88
N LEU A 62 2.29 9.28 -3.14
CA LEU A 62 1.64 10.50 -2.66
C LEU A 62 1.66 10.59 -1.12
N ILE A 63 1.35 9.50 -0.41
CA ILE A 63 1.42 9.47 1.05
C ILE A 63 2.85 9.74 1.54
N GLY A 64 3.85 9.14 0.89
CA GLY A 64 5.25 9.39 1.18
C GLY A 64 5.64 10.86 1.01
N VAL A 65 5.26 11.47 -0.12
CA VAL A 65 5.52 12.89 -0.41
C VAL A 65 4.84 13.80 0.60
N LEU A 66 3.57 13.57 0.92
CA LEU A 66 2.83 14.37 1.90
C LEU A 66 3.43 14.26 3.30
N THR A 67 3.84 13.05 3.71
CA THR A 67 4.51 12.82 5.00
C THR A 67 5.84 13.56 5.06
N GLY A 68 6.65 13.46 4.01
CA GLY A 68 7.93 14.16 3.91
C GLY A 68 7.77 15.69 3.91
N LEU A 69 6.80 16.20 3.15
CA LEU A 69 6.48 17.62 3.11
C LEU A 69 6.04 18.14 4.49
N LEU A 70 5.14 17.42 5.17
CA LEU A 70 4.69 17.79 6.51
C LEU A 70 5.86 17.81 7.51
N ALA A 71 6.72 16.79 7.47
CA ALA A 71 7.92 16.75 8.30
C ALA A 71 8.86 17.94 8.02
N ALA A 72 9.09 18.27 6.75
CA ALA A 72 9.91 19.41 6.35
C ALA A 72 9.32 20.76 6.81
N VAL A 73 8.00 20.93 6.72
CA VAL A 73 7.30 22.12 7.20
C VAL A 73 7.42 22.25 8.72
N ILE A 74 7.19 21.17 9.47
CA ILE A 74 7.33 21.19 10.94
C ILE A 74 8.77 21.48 11.34
N ALA A 75 9.76 20.84 10.70
CA ALA A 75 11.17 21.10 10.97
C ALA A 75 11.55 22.56 10.69
N SER A 76 11.08 23.12 9.56
CA SER A 76 11.27 24.54 9.23
C SER A 76 10.63 25.45 10.26
N LEU A 77 9.39 25.17 10.67
CA LEU A 77 8.71 25.94 11.73
C LEU A 77 9.41 25.83 13.08
N ALA A 78 9.96 24.67 13.42
CA ALA A 78 10.73 24.48 14.64
C ALA A 78 11.99 25.35 14.63
N VAL A 79 12.74 25.34 13.53
CA VAL A 79 13.92 26.21 13.34
C VAL A 79 13.54 27.68 13.39
N LEU A 80 12.40 28.08 12.83
CA LEU A 80 11.94 29.47 12.89
C LEU A 80 11.46 29.89 14.29
N ARG A 81 10.77 29.00 15.02
CA ARG A 81 10.22 29.31 16.36
C ARG A 81 11.27 29.26 17.47
N GLN A 82 12.19 28.31 17.40
CA GLN A 82 13.25 28.12 18.38
C GLN A 82 14.55 27.91 17.61
N PRO A 83 15.12 28.99 17.07
CA PRO A 83 16.35 28.88 16.30
C PRO A 83 17.42 28.17 17.12
N PRO A 84 18.11 27.18 16.54
CA PRO A 84 19.10 26.39 17.26
C PRO A 84 20.36 27.20 17.59
N TRP A 85 20.51 28.41 17.06
CA TRP A 85 21.65 29.27 17.35
C TRP A 85 21.48 30.06 18.66
N PRO A 86 22.58 30.28 19.42
CA PRO A 86 22.56 31.11 20.62
C PRO A 86 22.10 32.54 20.33
N LYS A 87 21.33 33.12 21.25
CA LYS A 87 20.89 34.53 21.14
C LYS A 87 22.10 35.46 21.21
N MET A 88 22.36 36.18 20.13
CA MET A 88 23.41 37.20 20.07
C MET A 88 22.97 38.42 20.88
N THR A 89 23.58 38.61 22.05
CA THR A 89 23.39 39.82 22.85
C THR A 89 24.62 40.69 22.65
N PHE A 90 24.50 41.76 21.86
CA PHE A 90 25.59 42.72 21.70
C PHE A 90 25.68 43.55 22.97
N THR A 91 26.71 43.28 23.79
CA THR A 91 27.08 44.19 24.88
C THR A 91 27.93 45.29 24.27
N ASP A 92 27.35 46.48 24.14
CA ASP A 92 28.07 47.65 23.64
C ASP A 92 29.10 48.06 24.70
N TYR A 93 30.38 47.99 24.34
CA TYR A 93 31.49 48.32 25.24
C TYR A 93 31.90 49.77 24.98
N ARG A 94 31.42 50.66 25.83
CA ARG A 94 31.72 52.09 25.79
C ARG A 94 32.93 52.42 26.66
#